data_AF-A0A0F9LM86-F1
#
_entry.id   AF-A0A0F9LM86-F1
#
_cell.length_a   1.000
_cell.length_b   1.000
_cell.length_c   1.000
_cell.angle_alpha   90.00
_cell.angle_beta   90.00
_cell.angle_gamma   90.00
#
_symmetry.space_group_name_H-M   'P 1'
#
loop_
_entity.id
_entity.type
_entity.pdbx_description
1 polymer ?
#
loop_
_entity_poly.entity_id
_entity_poly.type
_entity_poly.pdbx_seq_one_letter_code
_entity_poly.pdbx_strand_id
1 'polypeptide(L)'
;MQCKDIPEEPILEFVAQCSPWAVLFDNHPRSVRWAMPAGTPGNLARAKMRQMVSKGLLDGCACGCRGDFRIPHMALIEGEVKP
;
A
#
# COMPACT_ATOMS: atom_id res chain seq x y z
N MET A 1 8.72 5.47 -15.28
CA MET A 1 8.18 4.69 -14.15
C MET A 1 6.69 4.49 -14.38
N GLN A 2 6.25 3.24 -14.30
CA GLN A 2 4.87 2.77 -14.42
C GLN A 2 4.48 2.03 -13.12
N CYS A 3 3.20 1.73 -12.90
CA CYS A 3 2.76 1.06 -11.67
C CYS A 3 3.42 -0.32 -11.47
N LYS A 4 3.76 -1.02 -12.55
CA LYS A 4 4.47 -2.31 -12.50
C LYS A 4 5.93 -2.18 -12.01
N ASP A 5 6.51 -0.98 -12.08
CA ASP A 5 7.87 -0.71 -11.64
C ASP A 5 7.94 -0.42 -10.12
N ILE A 6 6.77 -0.34 -9.43
CA ILE A 6 6.69 -0.17 -7.98
C ILE A 6 6.44 -1.56 -7.37
N PRO A 7 7.39 -2.10 -6.56
CA PRO A 7 7.24 -3.43 -5.97
C PRO A 7 6.12 -3.44 -4.91
N GLU A 8 5.40 -4.57 -4.83
CA GLU A 8 4.25 -4.73 -3.94
C GLU A 8 4.70 -5.17 -2.53
N GLU A 9 5.69 -6.04 -2.47
CA GLU A 9 6.19 -6.65 -1.23
C GLU A 9 6.62 -5.61 -0.17
N PRO A 10 7.45 -4.59 -0.48
CA PRO A 10 7.82 -3.59 0.53
C PRO A 10 6.62 -2.80 1.05
N ILE A 11 5.61 -2.57 0.20
CA ILE A 11 4.39 -1.86 0.60
C ILE A 11 3.60 -2.72 1.57
N LEU A 12 3.46 -4.03 1.31
CA LEU A 12 2.75 -4.97 2.17
C LEU A 12 3.45 -5.12 3.52
N GLU A 13 4.77 -5.30 3.53
CA GLU A 13 5.58 -5.35 4.75
C GLU A 13 5.40 -4.08 5.59
N PHE A 14 5.46 -2.91 4.95
CA PHE A 14 5.29 -1.64 5.64
C PHE A 14 3.89 -1.48 6.23
N VAL A 15 2.85 -1.85 5.49
CA VAL A 15 1.46 -1.79 5.99
C VAL A 15 1.28 -2.74 7.18
N ALA A 16 1.86 -3.94 7.14
CA ALA A 16 1.83 -4.89 8.24
C ALA A 16 2.51 -4.34 9.52
N GLN A 17 3.62 -3.61 9.37
CA GLN A 17 4.31 -2.95 10.48
C GLN A 17 3.52 -1.76 11.05
N CYS A 18 2.68 -1.10 10.25
CA CYS A 18 1.90 0.08 10.65
C CYS A 18 0.55 -0.22 11.34
N SER A 19 0.33 -1.47 11.80
CA SER A 19 -0.95 -1.92 12.36
C SER A 19 -1.59 -0.90 13.33
N PRO A 20 -2.88 -0.54 13.15
CA PRO A 20 -3.87 -1.20 12.29
C PRO A 20 -3.98 -0.64 10.86
N TRP A 21 -3.28 0.44 10.50
CA TRP A 21 -3.37 1.06 9.17
C TRP A 21 -2.15 1.93 8.81
N ALA A 22 -1.85 1.98 7.52
CA ALA A 22 -0.93 2.92 6.89
C ALA A 22 -1.69 3.96 6.06
N VAL A 23 -1.03 5.04 5.63
CA VAL A 23 -1.63 6.12 4.83
C VAL A 23 -0.89 6.41 3.54
N LEU A 24 -1.53 7.06 2.58
CA LEU A 24 -0.87 7.66 1.40
C LEU A 24 -0.86 9.19 1.49
N PHE A 25 -0.17 9.72 2.50
CA PHE A 25 0.09 11.15 2.67
C PHE A 25 1.59 11.42 2.68
N ASP A 26 2.04 12.46 2.00
CA ASP A 26 3.45 12.87 2.06
C ASP A 26 3.80 13.29 3.50
N ASN A 27 5.04 13.02 3.93
CA ASN A 27 5.59 13.38 5.24
C ASN A 27 4.84 12.82 6.47
N HIS A 28 3.99 11.81 6.31
CA HIS A 28 3.37 11.11 7.45
C HIS A 28 4.24 9.91 7.88
N PRO A 29 4.46 9.65 9.18
CA PRO A 29 5.31 8.54 9.63
C PRO A 29 4.80 7.16 9.18
N ARG A 30 3.48 7.01 9.07
CA ARG A 30 2.82 5.79 8.54
C ARG A 30 2.57 5.82 7.03
N SER A 31 3.34 6.62 6.29
CA SER A 31 3.10 6.75 4.86
C SER A 31 3.65 5.56 4.08
N VAL A 32 2.82 4.87 3.29
CA VAL A 32 3.26 3.81 2.37
C VAL A 32 4.27 4.32 1.33
N ARG A 33 4.40 5.65 1.21
CA ARG A 33 5.41 6.30 0.38
C ARG A 33 6.84 5.99 0.80
N TRP A 34 7.09 5.66 2.06
CA TRP A 34 8.41 5.23 2.54
C TRP A 34 8.83 3.89 1.96
N ALA A 35 7.86 3.05 1.57
CA ALA A 35 8.08 1.75 0.94
C ALA A 35 8.11 1.82 -0.60
N MET A 36 7.92 3.01 -1.18
CA MET A 36 7.95 3.19 -2.64
C MET A 36 9.32 3.70 -3.11
N PRO A 37 9.70 3.45 -4.37
CA PRO A 37 10.92 4.02 -4.94
C PRO A 37 10.97 5.55 -4.78
N ALA A 38 12.18 6.06 -4.47
CA ALA A 38 12.41 7.49 -4.35
C ALA A 38 11.99 8.23 -5.64
N GLY A 39 11.32 9.37 -5.48
CA GLY A 39 10.82 10.16 -6.61
C GLY A 39 9.56 9.63 -7.29
N THR A 40 8.90 8.60 -6.75
CA THR A 40 7.61 8.12 -7.27
C THR A 40 6.59 9.27 -7.35
N PRO A 41 5.96 9.56 -8.50
CA PRO A 41 4.94 10.59 -8.58
C PRO A 41 3.69 10.26 -7.74
N GLY A 42 3.08 11.23 -7.07
CA GLY A 42 1.94 10.98 -6.17
C GLY A 42 0.71 10.36 -6.86
N ASN A 43 0.46 10.72 -8.13
CA ASN A 43 -0.57 10.08 -8.95
C ASN A 43 -0.26 8.59 -9.23
N LEU A 44 1.01 8.26 -9.46
CA LEU A 44 1.46 6.89 -9.70
C LEU A 44 1.40 6.05 -8.41
N ALA A 45 1.78 6.63 -7.28
CA ALA A 45 1.62 6.02 -5.97
C ALA A 45 0.14 5.68 -5.69
N ARG A 46 -0.77 6.63 -5.95
CA ARG A 46 -2.22 6.40 -5.80
C ARG A 46 -2.73 5.31 -6.73
N ALA A 47 -2.29 5.32 -7.99
CA ALA A 47 -2.65 4.28 -8.96
C ALA A 47 -2.16 2.89 -8.52
N LYS A 48 -0.95 2.80 -7.94
CA LYS A 48 -0.42 1.55 -7.39
C LYS A 48 -1.27 1.04 -6.22
N MET A 49 -1.59 1.90 -5.26
CA MET A 49 -2.43 1.51 -4.13
C MET A 49 -3.82 1.04 -4.61
N ARG A 50 -4.40 1.70 -5.61
CA ARG A 50 -5.67 1.28 -6.22
C ARG A 50 -5.57 -0.09 -6.86
N GLN A 51 -4.48 -0.37 -7.56
CA GLN A 51 -4.21 -1.69 -8.15
C GLN A 51 -4.12 -2.76 -7.05
N MET A 52 -3.39 -2.52 -5.97
CA MET A 52 -3.24 -3.49 -4.87
C MET A 52 -4.57 -3.78 -4.16
N VAL A 53 -5.39 -2.75 -3.93
CA VAL A 53 -6.75 -2.92 -3.40
C VAL A 53 -7.63 -3.73 -4.36
N SER A 54 -7.56 -3.44 -5.66
CA SER A 54 -8.31 -4.20 -6.68
C SER A 54 -7.87 -5.66 -6.79
N LYS A 55 -6.62 -5.99 -6.43
CA LYS A 55 -6.10 -7.36 -6.37
C LYS A 55 -6.46 -8.08 -5.06
N GLY A 56 -7.02 -7.37 -4.08
CA GLY A 56 -7.29 -7.92 -2.75
C GLY A 56 -6.06 -8.08 -1.87
N LEU A 57 -4.92 -7.46 -2.23
CA LEU A 57 -3.69 -7.48 -1.41
C LEU A 57 -3.78 -6.50 -0.24
N LEU A 58 -4.57 -5.44 -0.40
CA LEU A 58 -4.84 -4.41 0.61
C LEU A 58 -6.33 -4.15 0.68
N ASP A 59 -6.80 -3.72 1.85
CA ASP A 59 -8.12 -3.14 2.03
C ASP A 59 -7.98 -1.65 2.41
N GLY A 60 -8.96 -0.81 2.04
CA GLY A 60 -8.93 0.63 2.35
C GLY A 60 -9.34 1.56 1.19
N CYS A 61 -9.12 2.88 1.35
CA CYS A 61 -9.54 3.89 0.36
C CYS A 61 -8.39 4.39 -0.52
N ALA A 62 -8.26 3.81 -1.72
CA ALA A 62 -7.33 4.29 -2.76
C ALA A 62 -7.77 5.59 -3.47
N CYS A 63 -8.91 6.14 -3.06
CA CYS A 63 -9.49 7.38 -3.57
C CYS A 63 -8.63 8.64 -3.31
N GLY A 64 -7.78 8.59 -2.28
CA GLY A 64 -6.93 9.71 -1.86
C GLY A 64 -7.60 10.72 -0.92
N CYS A 65 -8.84 10.48 -0.46
CA CYS A 65 -9.49 11.33 0.56
C CYS A 65 -9.14 10.90 1.99
N ARG A 66 -9.23 9.59 2.29
CA ARG A 66 -8.76 9.02 3.56
C ARG A 66 -7.38 8.40 3.41
N GLY A 67 -7.19 7.62 2.35
CA GLY A 67 -5.89 7.03 2.03
C GLY A 67 -5.41 6.03 3.07
N ASP A 68 -6.28 5.52 3.94
CA ASP A 68 -5.99 4.48 4.92
C ASP A 68 -5.94 3.10 4.23
N PHE A 69 -4.91 2.32 4.52
CA PHE A 69 -4.69 0.98 3.99
C PHE A 69 -4.35 0.01 5.11
N ARG A 70 -4.90 -1.20 5.03
CA ARG A 70 -4.65 -2.28 5.98
C ARG A 70 -4.48 -3.61 5.27
N ILE A 71 -3.80 -4.55 5.92
CA ILE A 71 -3.78 -5.93 5.48
C ILE A 71 -5.20 -6.49 5.62
N PRO A 72 -5.76 -7.14 4.56
CA PRO A 72 -7.06 -7.76 4.64
C PRO A 72 -7.06 -8.85 5.72
N HIS A 73 -8.15 -8.99 6.44
CA HIS A 73 -8.28 -10.01 7.48
C HIS A 73 -8.05 -11.44 6.93
N MET A 74 -8.38 -11.70 5.66
CA MET A 74 -8.12 -12.99 5.02
C MET A 74 -6.63 -13.29 4.83
N ALA A 75 -5.80 -12.28 4.54
CA ALA A 75 -4.35 -12.44 4.36
C ALA A 75 -3.63 -12.79 5.68
N LEU A 76 -4.21 -12.46 6.83
CA LEU A 76 -3.66 -12.83 8.15
C LEU A 76 -3.99 -14.27 8.56
N ILE A 77 -5.05 -14.87 8.00
CA ILE A 77 -5.48 -16.24 8.33
C ILE A 77 -4.66 -17.26 7.53
N GLU A 78 -4.22 -16.90 6.31
CA GLU A 78 -3.50 -17.82 5.42
C GLU A 78 -1.99 -17.85 5.58
N GLY A 79 -1.37 -17.03 6.45
CA GLY A 79 0.07 -17.11 6.76
C GLY A 79 1.04 -16.90 5.57
N GLU A 80 0.52 -16.72 4.35
CA GLU A 80 1.28 -16.55 3.13
C GLU A 80 0.76 -15.33 2.39
N VAL A 81 1.54 -14.26 2.41
CA VAL A 81 1.42 -13.19 1.43
C VAL A 81 1.83 -13.81 0.09
N LYS A 82 0.85 -14.28 -0.67
CA LYS A 82 1.09 -14.95 -1.95
C LYS A 82 1.80 -13.98 -2.92
N PRO A 83 2.98 -14.34 -3.46
CA PRO A 83 3.80 -13.47 -4.30
C PRO A 83 3.17 -13.19 -5.69
#